data_AF-A0A4Y7IBK4-F1
#
_entry.id   AF-A0A4Y7IBK4-F1
#
_cell.length_a   1.000
_cell.length_b   1.000
_cell.length_c   1.000
_cell.angle_alpha   90.00
_cell.angle_beta   90.00
_cell.angle_gamma   90.00
#
_symmetry.space_group_name_H-M   'P 1'
#
loop_
_entity.id
_entity.type
_entity.pdbx_description
1 polymer ?
#
loop_
_entity_poly.entity_id
_entity_poly.type
_entity_poly.pdbx_seq_one_letter_code
_entity_poly.pdbx_strand_id
1 'polypeptide(L)'
;MGSVSLKVGEGTARFKKSTLCSSALNLIMLFSVLTTNLFALYAFKYSGSKPHHPNHSHKNMSLISEHVSLILREINFSQKKLAKMEKELLGYDTIDITKTNLASELKIFLQHQPLPLGKDSRSGLTEMVSSVGHTCLKSRDLLSDYMNYKVDDVCPDDWSLGQKLILRGCEPLPRRRCFTKSVHKVGISSFPSSLWKQVSDKIVTWSGLLCRNFKCLNSKKIGGNCNGCFDLVNGTERNRFVRVRGKNDFLIDDVLGLVGNGGIRLGFDIGGGSGTFAARMAEKEVTVITSTLNVDAPFNDFIAARGLFPLYSSLDQRFPFYDNVFDLIHAANGFGDGGKVEKLEFLMFDLDRILRPGGLFWLDNFYCVDEERKINLTKLIEKFGYKKLKWVIGERSDGSVRSQVYLSAILQKPVRV
;
A
#
# COMPACT_ATOMS: atom_id res chain seq x y z
N MET A 1 3.57 -22.20 -24.47
CA MET A 1 3.33 -23.60 -24.06
C MET A 1 4.66 -24.26 -23.79
N GLY A 2 4.82 -24.93 -22.66
CA GLY A 2 6.03 -25.68 -22.29
C GLY A 2 6.33 -25.62 -20.79
N SER A 3 5.44 -26.20 -19.98
CA SER A 3 5.67 -26.42 -18.55
C SER A 3 6.71 -27.53 -18.35
N VAL A 4 7.69 -27.31 -17.47
CA VAL A 4 8.56 -28.40 -16.99
C VAL A 4 7.96 -28.90 -15.69
N SER A 5 7.26 -30.03 -15.80
CA SER A 5 6.82 -30.85 -14.67
C SER A 5 8.00 -31.73 -14.23
N LEU A 6 8.50 -31.54 -13.02
CA LEU A 6 9.43 -32.47 -12.40
C LEU A 6 8.62 -33.61 -11.78
N LYS A 7 8.45 -34.70 -12.54
CA LYS A 7 8.08 -36.01 -11.98
C LYS A 7 9.35 -36.62 -11.37
N VAL A 8 9.38 -36.70 -10.04
CA VAL A 8 10.37 -37.51 -9.33
C VAL A 8 9.97 -38.97 -9.52
N GLY A 9 10.70 -39.68 -10.37
CA GLY A 9 10.60 -41.12 -10.58
C GLY A 9 11.94 -41.78 -10.28
N GLU A 10 11.90 -42.82 -9.45
CA GLU A 10 13.01 -43.64 -8.98
C GLU A 10 13.85 -44.23 -10.13
N GLY A 11 15.17 -44.30 -9.94
CA GLY A 11 16.03 -45.22 -10.72
C GLY A 11 17.35 -44.62 -11.24
N THR A 12 18.42 -44.81 -10.46
CA THR A 12 19.84 -44.96 -10.86
C THR A 12 20.33 -44.26 -12.15
N ALA A 13 21.05 -43.15 -12.00
CA ALA A 13 21.83 -42.55 -13.09
C ALA A 13 23.07 -43.41 -13.42
N ARG A 14 23.06 -44.10 -14.57
CA ARG A 14 24.27 -44.67 -15.18
C ARG A 14 24.95 -43.63 -16.05
N PHE A 15 26.16 -43.22 -15.68
CA PHE A 15 27.00 -42.36 -16.51
C PHE A 15 27.64 -43.17 -17.66
N LYS A 16 27.42 -42.73 -18.90
CA LYS A 16 28.09 -43.27 -20.10
C LYS A 16 29.53 -42.73 -20.16
N LYS A 17 30.51 -43.59 -20.43
CA LYS A 17 31.93 -43.19 -20.59
C LYS A 17 32.08 -42.19 -21.74
N SER A 18 32.78 -41.08 -21.49
CA SER A 18 33.04 -40.04 -22.48
C SER A 18 34.03 -40.52 -23.56
N THR A 19 33.71 -40.20 -24.80
CA THR A 19 34.56 -40.44 -25.97
C THR A 19 35.82 -39.56 -25.92
N LEU A 20 36.95 -40.08 -26.44
CA LEU A 20 38.30 -39.46 -26.47
C LEU A 20 38.36 -37.98 -26.86
N CYS A 21 37.38 -37.48 -27.63
CA CYS A 21 37.32 -36.07 -28.02
C CYS A 21 36.92 -35.12 -26.86
N SER A 22 36.21 -35.61 -25.84
CA SER A 22 35.80 -34.83 -24.66
C SER A 22 36.93 -34.68 -23.64
N SER A 23 37.80 -35.68 -23.50
CA SER A 23 38.98 -35.60 -22.63
C SER A 23 39.99 -34.57 -23.12
N ALA A 24 40.17 -34.43 -24.44
CA ALA A 24 41.06 -33.42 -25.03
C ALA A 24 40.58 -31.99 -24.75
N LEU A 25 39.27 -31.74 -24.92
CA LEU A 25 38.66 -30.45 -24.58
C LEU A 25 38.77 -30.11 -23.09
N ASN A 26 38.57 -31.11 -22.21
CA ASN A 26 38.74 -30.92 -20.77
C ASN A 26 40.20 -30.65 -20.39
N LEU A 27 41.17 -31.30 -21.06
CA LEU A 27 42.60 -31.02 -20.87
C LEU A 27 42.98 -29.62 -21.36
N ILE A 28 42.43 -29.16 -22.49
CA ILE A 28 42.64 -27.79 -22.99
C ILE A 28 42.05 -26.75 -22.02
N MET A 29 40.85 -27.00 -21.51
CA MET A 29 40.21 -26.13 -20.50
C MET A 29 41.03 -26.10 -19.20
N LEU A 30 41.50 -27.25 -18.72
CA LEU A 30 42.35 -27.32 -17.53
C LEU A 30 43.69 -26.61 -17.74
N PHE A 31 44.31 -26.77 -18.92
CA PHE A 31 45.56 -26.09 -19.27
C PHE A 31 45.36 -24.58 -19.38
N SER A 32 44.22 -24.12 -19.92
CA SER A 32 43.86 -22.70 -19.95
C SER A 32 43.70 -22.11 -18.55
N VAL A 33 43.01 -22.82 -17.65
CA VAL A 33 42.82 -22.37 -16.26
C VAL A 33 44.15 -22.39 -15.48
N LEU A 34 45.00 -23.39 -15.70
CA LEU A 34 46.32 -23.44 -15.06
C LEU A 34 47.24 -22.34 -15.57
N THR A 35 47.29 -22.10 -16.89
CA THR A 35 48.15 -21.06 -17.48
C THR A 35 47.71 -19.66 -17.09
N THR A 36 46.41 -19.37 -17.07
CA THR A 36 45.88 -18.08 -16.61
C THR A 36 46.17 -17.82 -15.13
N ASN A 37 46.03 -18.84 -14.27
CA ASN A 37 46.39 -18.73 -12.86
C ASN A 37 47.90 -18.61 -12.65
N LEU A 38 48.73 -19.32 -13.43
CA LEU A 38 50.19 -19.20 -13.35
C LEU A 38 50.66 -17.81 -13.82
N PHE A 39 50.02 -17.25 -14.85
CA PHE A 39 50.30 -15.91 -15.35
C PHE A 39 49.87 -14.85 -14.34
N ALA A 40 48.73 -15.01 -13.68
CA ALA A 40 48.33 -14.15 -12.57
C ALA A 40 49.34 -14.23 -11.42
N LEU A 41 49.76 -15.45 -11.02
CA LEU A 41 50.76 -15.63 -9.97
C LEU A 41 52.13 -15.03 -10.36
N TYR A 42 52.53 -15.13 -11.63
CA TYR A 42 53.73 -14.48 -12.15
C TYR A 42 53.59 -12.95 -12.16
N ALA A 43 52.46 -12.40 -12.57
CA ALA A 43 52.21 -10.96 -12.53
C ALA A 43 52.22 -10.41 -11.10
N PHE A 44 51.75 -11.18 -10.11
CA PHE A 44 51.80 -10.80 -8.69
C PHE A 44 53.17 -11.04 -8.04
N LYS A 45 53.96 -12.02 -8.49
CA LYS A 45 55.33 -12.27 -7.98
C LYS A 45 56.41 -11.44 -8.68
N TYR A 46 56.21 -11.07 -9.94
CA TYR A 46 57.15 -10.28 -10.73
C TYR A 46 56.91 -8.78 -10.51
N SER A 47 56.98 -8.36 -9.24
CA SER A 47 57.37 -6.99 -8.92
C SER A 47 58.87 -6.92 -9.15
N GLY A 48 59.28 -6.37 -10.29
CA GLY A 48 60.67 -6.36 -10.72
C GLY A 48 61.60 -5.77 -9.67
N SER A 49 62.53 -6.59 -9.17
CA SER A 49 63.73 -6.09 -8.51
C SER A 49 64.67 -5.52 -9.57
N LYS A 50 64.87 -4.20 -9.59
CA LYS A 50 66.11 -3.61 -10.11
C LYS A 50 67.13 -3.56 -8.96
N PRO A 51 68.37 -4.07 -9.11
CA PRO A 51 69.39 -3.89 -8.10
C PRO A 51 70.13 -2.54 -8.23
N HIS A 52 70.18 -1.85 -7.09
CA HIS A 52 71.11 -0.82 -6.59
C HIS A 52 71.65 0.34 -7.45
N HIS A 53 71.38 1.57 -6.99
CA HIS A 53 72.41 2.52 -6.48
C HIS A 53 71.77 3.55 -5.51
N PRO A 54 72.55 4.17 -4.59
CA PRO A 54 72.07 4.52 -3.26
C PRO A 54 71.47 5.93 -3.13
N ASN A 55 70.68 6.10 -2.05
CA ASN A 55 70.22 7.36 -1.47
C ASN A 55 69.32 8.26 -2.33
N HIS A 56 68.02 8.25 -2.00
CA HIS A 56 67.11 9.41 -1.89
C HIS A 56 65.66 9.00 -2.26
N SER A 57 64.87 8.46 -1.33
CA SER A 57 63.41 8.36 -1.55
C SER A 57 62.52 8.28 -0.30
N HIS A 58 63.04 8.56 0.90
CA HIS A 58 62.17 8.64 2.10
C HIS A 58 61.33 9.94 2.18
N LYS A 59 61.54 10.91 1.28
CA LYS A 59 60.76 12.17 1.24
C LYS A 59 59.52 12.12 0.33
N ASN A 60 59.44 11.21 -0.64
CA ASN A 60 58.31 11.21 -1.59
C ASN A 60 57.10 10.41 -1.11
N MET A 61 57.27 9.35 -0.31
CA MET A 61 56.12 8.65 0.28
C MET A 61 55.40 9.49 1.34
N SER A 62 56.11 10.31 2.11
CA SER A 62 55.47 11.22 3.07
C SER A 62 54.69 12.32 2.35
N LEU A 63 55.24 12.89 1.28
CA LEU A 63 54.59 13.91 0.46
C LEU A 63 53.36 13.37 -0.29
N ILE A 64 53.42 12.14 -0.82
CA ILE A 64 52.26 11.49 -1.46
C ILE A 64 51.19 11.16 -0.41
N SER A 65 51.59 10.63 0.76
CA SER A 65 50.66 10.37 1.87
C SER A 65 50.00 11.66 2.38
N GLU A 66 50.74 12.76 2.43
CA GLU A 66 50.25 14.07 2.83
C GLU A 66 49.28 14.64 1.79
N HIS A 67 49.60 14.57 0.50
CA HIS A 67 48.69 14.97 -0.57
C HIS A 67 47.40 14.13 -0.62
N VAL A 68 47.50 12.81 -0.45
CA VAL A 68 46.32 11.93 -0.37
C VAL A 68 45.48 12.27 0.87
N SER A 69 46.10 12.59 2.01
CA SER A 69 45.39 13.03 3.21
C SER A 69 44.67 14.37 3.01
N LEU A 70 45.27 15.30 2.27
CA LEU A 70 44.67 16.58 1.91
C LEU A 70 43.50 16.39 0.95
N ILE A 71 43.64 15.54 -0.07
CA ILE A 71 42.56 15.20 -0.99
C ILE A 71 41.40 14.54 -0.26
N LEU A 72 41.66 13.57 0.63
CA LEU A 72 40.62 12.93 1.46
C LEU A 72 39.94 13.93 2.39
N ARG A 73 40.68 14.92 2.91
CA ARG A 73 40.12 15.99 3.75
C ARG A 73 39.23 16.92 2.94
N GLU A 74 39.63 17.26 1.71
CA GLU A 74 38.88 18.10 0.79
C GLU A 74 37.61 17.40 0.26
N ILE A 75 37.70 16.09 -0.01
CA ILE A 75 36.55 15.24 -0.37
C ILE A 75 35.56 15.20 0.81
N ASN A 76 36.04 14.94 2.03
CA ASN A 76 35.19 14.93 3.22
C ASN A 76 34.57 16.31 3.50
N PHE A 77 35.32 17.39 3.28
CA PHE A 77 34.84 18.76 3.44
C PHE A 77 33.76 19.08 2.41
N SER A 78 34.01 18.72 1.15
CA SER A 78 33.07 18.91 0.03
C SER A 78 31.80 18.09 0.22
N GLN A 79 31.88 16.84 0.70
CA GLN A 79 30.73 16.01 1.08
C GLN A 79 29.93 16.62 2.24
N LYS A 80 30.61 17.13 3.28
CA LYS A 80 29.94 17.85 4.39
C LYS A 80 29.25 19.12 3.92
N LYS A 81 29.86 19.87 3.00
CA LYS A 81 29.28 21.07 2.41
C LYS A 81 28.08 20.74 1.53
N LEU A 82 28.15 19.68 0.74
CA LEU A 82 27.02 19.14 -0.02
C LEU A 82 25.87 18.74 0.89
N ALA A 83 26.13 17.97 1.95
CA ALA A 83 25.10 17.59 2.93
C ALA A 83 24.50 18.81 3.65
N LYS A 84 25.28 19.85 3.92
CA LYS A 84 24.80 21.12 4.50
C LYS A 84 23.94 21.90 3.52
N MET A 85 24.36 22.03 2.26
CA MET A 85 23.56 22.69 1.22
C MET A 85 22.30 21.91 0.91
N GLU A 86 22.35 20.58 0.86
CA GLU A 86 21.19 19.70 0.72
C GLU A 86 20.20 19.88 1.88
N LYS A 87 20.70 20.02 3.12
CA LYS A 87 19.91 20.33 4.31
C LYS A 87 19.26 21.73 4.25
N GLU A 88 19.99 22.73 3.74
CA GLU A 88 19.49 24.11 3.60
C GLU A 88 18.52 24.28 2.41
N LEU A 89 18.71 23.53 1.33
CA LEU A 89 17.91 23.60 0.10
C LEU A 89 16.61 22.77 0.18
N LEU A 90 16.63 21.65 0.91
CA LEU A 90 15.48 20.75 1.02
C LEU A 90 14.56 21.03 2.22
N GLY A 91 14.99 21.85 3.20
CA GLY A 91 14.14 22.26 4.33
C GLY A 91 13.58 21.12 5.19
N TYR A 92 14.16 19.91 5.13
CA TYR A 92 13.69 18.76 5.91
C TYR A 92 14.35 18.73 7.29
N ASP A 93 13.53 18.71 8.34
CA ASP A 93 13.92 18.13 9.62
C ASP A 93 14.13 16.63 9.43
N THR A 94 15.34 16.23 9.05
CA THR A 94 15.76 14.83 9.14
C THR A 94 15.71 14.44 10.61
N ILE A 95 15.11 13.28 10.92
CA ILE A 95 15.17 12.76 12.29
C ILE A 95 16.63 12.55 12.62
N ASP A 96 17.14 13.33 13.56
CA ASP A 96 18.41 13.06 14.18
C ASP A 96 18.28 11.75 14.97
N ILE A 97 18.68 10.65 14.34
CA ILE A 97 18.66 9.27 14.88
C ILE A 97 19.53 9.19 16.14
N THR A 98 20.46 10.15 16.33
CA THR A 98 21.33 10.22 17.50
C THR A 98 20.63 10.76 18.75
N LYS A 99 19.44 11.37 18.61
CA LYS A 99 18.64 11.82 19.77
C LYS A 99 18.22 10.64 20.66
N THR A 100 18.29 10.84 21.97
CA THR A 100 18.13 9.81 23.01
C THR A 100 16.71 9.26 23.15
N ASN A 101 15.69 10.00 22.73
CA ASN A 101 14.27 9.65 22.94
C ASN A 101 13.63 9.03 21.69
N LEU A 102 14.20 7.97 21.13
CA LEU A 102 13.56 7.16 20.08
C LEU A 102 13.66 5.69 20.47
N ALA A 103 12.58 4.95 20.24
CA ALA A 103 12.59 3.49 20.31
C ALA A 103 13.71 2.91 19.43
N SER A 104 14.38 1.86 19.93
CA SER A 104 15.49 1.20 19.23
C SER A 104 15.09 0.68 17.86
N GLU A 105 13.91 0.06 17.76
CA GLU A 105 13.40 -0.47 16.49
C GLU A 105 13.13 0.64 15.47
N LEU A 106 12.70 1.83 15.92
CA LEU A 106 12.55 2.98 15.03
C LEU A 106 13.90 3.47 14.49
N LYS A 107 14.95 3.48 15.32
CA LYS A 107 16.31 3.83 14.87
C LYS A 107 16.82 2.86 13.81
N ILE A 108 16.62 1.56 14.03
CA ILE A 108 17.05 0.51 13.09
C ILE A 108 16.28 0.61 11.77
N PHE A 109 14.97 0.84 11.81
CA PHE A 109 14.14 0.95 10.59
C PHE A 109 14.49 2.17 9.75
N LEU A 110 14.79 3.31 10.38
CA LEU A 110 15.16 4.54 9.68
C LEU A 110 16.60 4.54 9.15
N GLN A 111 17.47 3.69 9.70
CA GLN A 111 18.85 3.57 9.26
C GLN A 111 18.92 2.96 7.86
N HIS A 112 19.72 3.55 6.98
CA HIS A 112 20.00 2.96 5.67
C HIS A 112 20.74 1.64 5.86
N GLN A 113 20.22 0.58 5.26
CA GLN A 113 20.81 -0.75 5.33
C GLN A 113 21.41 -1.09 3.98
N PRO A 114 22.69 -1.49 3.89
CA PRO A 114 23.24 -1.95 2.61
C PRO A 114 22.46 -3.17 2.12
N LEU A 115 22.31 -3.30 0.80
CA LEU A 115 21.67 -4.48 0.23
C LEU A 115 22.50 -5.73 0.59
N PRO A 116 21.85 -6.83 1.07
CA PRO A 116 22.57 -8.03 1.50
C PRO A 116 23.49 -8.64 0.44
N LEU A 117 23.18 -8.41 -0.85
CA LEU A 117 23.91 -8.95 -1.99
C LEU A 117 24.70 -7.89 -2.77
N GLY A 118 24.87 -6.68 -2.21
CA GLY A 118 25.51 -5.56 -2.90
C GLY A 118 24.59 -4.87 -3.90
N LYS A 119 25.17 -4.07 -4.80
CA LYS A 119 24.44 -3.23 -5.75
C LYS A 119 23.53 -4.07 -6.66
N ASP A 120 22.24 -3.74 -6.70
CA ASP A 120 21.33 -4.35 -7.65
C ASP A 120 21.65 -3.88 -9.07
N SER A 121 21.91 -4.83 -9.97
CA SER A 121 22.34 -4.54 -11.34
C SER A 121 21.23 -3.92 -12.21
N ARG A 122 19.95 -4.13 -11.85
CA ARG A 122 18.80 -3.67 -12.64
C ARG A 122 18.30 -2.29 -12.21
N SER A 123 18.17 -2.05 -10.91
CA SER A 123 17.70 -0.78 -10.32
C SER A 123 18.85 0.17 -9.96
N GLY A 124 20.08 -0.34 -9.87
CA GLY A 124 21.25 0.43 -9.45
C GLY A 124 21.29 0.75 -7.96
N LEU A 125 20.30 0.30 -7.18
CA LEU A 125 20.23 0.53 -5.74
C LEU A 125 21.36 -0.17 -5.02
N THR A 126 21.92 0.47 -4.00
CA THR A 126 22.98 -0.06 -3.14
C THR A 126 22.53 -0.28 -1.71
N GLU A 127 21.45 0.39 -1.30
CA GLU A 127 20.94 0.42 0.06
C GLU A 127 19.41 0.29 0.04
N MET A 128 18.87 -0.33 1.08
CA MET A 128 17.45 -0.27 1.43
C MET A 128 17.20 0.99 2.26
N VAL A 129 16.29 1.82 1.78
CA VAL A 129 15.81 3.02 2.48
C VAL A 129 14.47 2.75 3.16
N SER A 130 14.23 3.42 4.28
CA SER A 130 12.98 3.28 5.02
C SER A 130 11.79 3.81 4.21
N SER A 131 10.63 3.15 4.28
CA SER A 131 9.40 3.61 3.62
C SER A 131 8.61 4.66 4.41
N VAL A 132 9.15 5.14 5.54
CA VAL A 132 8.49 6.09 6.43
C VAL A 132 8.58 7.48 5.83
N GLY A 133 7.44 8.03 5.37
CA GLY A 133 7.38 9.37 4.79
C GLY A 133 7.62 10.49 5.82
N HIS A 134 7.98 11.68 5.35
CA HIS A 134 8.27 12.84 6.21
C HIS A 134 7.13 13.22 7.17
N THR A 135 5.87 12.96 6.78
CA THR A 135 4.71 13.26 7.63
C THR A 135 4.64 12.37 8.87
N CYS A 136 5.11 11.12 8.80
CA CYS A 136 5.31 10.29 10.00
C CYS A 136 6.27 10.96 10.99
N LEU A 137 7.31 11.64 10.49
CA LEU A 137 8.34 12.26 11.32
C LEU A 137 7.78 13.43 12.16
N LYS A 138 6.71 14.08 11.69
CA LYS A 138 5.97 15.10 12.48
C LYS A 138 5.21 14.50 13.68
N SER A 139 4.98 13.18 13.67
CA SER A 139 4.35 12.42 14.77
C SER A 139 5.36 11.52 15.48
N ARG A 140 6.60 12.00 15.64
CA ARG A 140 7.73 11.24 16.19
C ARG A 140 7.41 10.50 17.49
N ASP A 141 6.75 11.14 18.44
CA ASP A 141 6.47 10.52 19.75
C ASP A 141 5.51 9.33 19.59
N LEU A 142 4.41 9.52 18.84
CA LEU A 142 3.47 8.45 18.52
C LEU A 142 4.13 7.32 17.71
N LEU A 143 5.05 7.66 16.81
CA LEU A 143 5.78 6.68 16.03
C LEU A 143 6.78 5.90 16.90
N SER A 144 7.41 6.57 17.86
CA SER A 144 8.29 5.95 18.83
C SER A 144 7.52 5.01 19.75
N ASP A 145 6.34 5.42 20.23
CA ASP A 145 5.44 4.56 21.00
C ASP A 145 4.98 3.35 20.17
N TYR A 146 4.64 3.56 18.90
CA TYR A 146 4.28 2.49 17.98
C TYR A 146 5.45 1.53 17.73
N MET A 147 6.70 1.99 17.79
CA MET A 147 7.87 1.13 17.63
C MET A 147 8.44 0.62 18.96
N ASN A 148 7.76 0.86 20.07
CA ASN A 148 8.15 0.38 21.39
C ASN A 148 7.49 -0.97 21.70
N TYR A 149 8.15 -2.04 21.29
CA TYR A 149 7.71 -3.42 21.52
C TYR A 149 8.92 -4.33 21.73
N LYS A 150 8.67 -5.53 22.25
CA LYS A 150 9.70 -6.56 22.39
C LYS A 150 9.79 -7.39 21.12
N VAL A 151 11.00 -7.48 20.57
CA VAL A 151 11.30 -8.27 19.37
C VAL A 151 11.02 -9.75 19.65
N ASP A 152 10.44 -10.43 18.67
CA ASP A 152 10.06 -11.86 18.71
C ASP A 152 9.04 -12.20 19.83
N ASP A 153 8.33 -11.20 20.37
CA ASP A 153 7.23 -11.36 21.34
C ASP A 153 5.88 -10.98 20.70
N VAL A 154 4.78 -11.05 21.45
CA VAL A 154 3.45 -10.61 20.99
C VAL A 154 3.42 -9.10 20.83
N CYS A 155 2.94 -8.62 19.67
CA CYS A 155 2.75 -7.19 19.43
C CYS A 155 1.75 -6.59 20.45
N PRO A 156 1.99 -5.36 20.93
CA PRO A 156 1.01 -4.63 21.72
C PRO A 156 -0.33 -4.51 20.99
N ASP A 157 -1.43 -4.51 21.75
CA ASP A 157 -2.78 -4.28 21.23
C ASP A 157 -3.05 -2.77 21.10
N ASP A 158 -2.36 -2.16 20.14
CA ASP A 158 -2.31 -0.71 19.92
C ASP A 158 -2.72 -0.32 18.48
N TRP A 159 -3.64 -1.08 17.89
CA TRP A 159 -4.14 -0.82 16.54
C TRP A 159 -4.69 0.62 16.38
N SER A 160 -5.26 1.19 17.44
CA SER A 160 -5.77 2.57 17.46
C SER A 160 -4.65 3.62 17.34
N LEU A 161 -3.46 3.33 17.87
CA LEU A 161 -2.26 4.14 17.67
C LEU A 161 -1.79 4.07 16.21
N GLY A 162 -1.78 2.88 15.63
CA GLY A 162 -1.51 2.69 14.19
C GLY A 162 -2.48 3.48 13.30
N GLN A 163 -3.78 3.40 13.60
CA GLN A 163 -4.79 4.19 12.88
C GLN A 163 -4.57 5.70 13.02
N LYS A 164 -4.22 6.16 14.22
CA LYS A 164 -3.94 7.59 14.48
C LYS A 164 -2.73 8.08 13.68
N LEU A 165 -1.71 7.23 13.52
CA LEU A 165 -0.56 7.51 12.66
C LEU A 165 -1.00 7.60 11.19
N ILE A 166 -1.77 6.62 10.69
CA ILE A 166 -2.32 6.63 9.31
C ILE A 166 -3.13 7.90 9.04
N LEU A 167 -4.06 8.26 9.94
CA LEU A 167 -4.87 9.48 9.85
C LEU A 167 -4.04 10.79 9.94
N ARG A 168 -2.81 10.71 10.43
CA ARG A 168 -1.84 11.82 10.42
C ARG A 168 -0.90 11.77 9.20
N GLY A 169 -1.20 10.95 8.19
CA GLY A 169 -0.43 10.79 6.97
C GLY A 169 0.82 9.92 7.13
N CYS A 170 0.89 9.10 8.19
CA CYS A 170 1.96 8.14 8.40
C CYS A 170 1.59 6.77 7.81
N GLU A 171 1.70 6.65 6.49
CA GLU A 171 1.32 5.46 5.73
C GLU A 171 2.30 5.26 4.55
N PRO A 172 2.80 4.03 4.28
CA PRO A 172 2.60 2.82 5.06
C PRO A 172 3.28 2.89 6.43
N LEU A 173 2.68 2.24 7.43
CA LEU A 173 3.30 2.12 8.76
C LEU A 173 4.59 1.29 8.68
N PRO A 174 5.62 1.61 9.49
CA PRO A 174 6.81 0.78 9.57
C PRO A 174 6.47 -0.64 10.04
N ARG A 175 7.18 -1.61 9.46
CA ARG A 175 6.99 -3.03 9.80
C ARG A 175 7.50 -3.29 11.21
N ARG A 176 6.79 -4.14 11.95
CA ARG A 176 7.22 -4.58 13.29
C ARG A 176 7.79 -5.99 13.28
N ARG A 177 8.77 -6.24 14.15
CA ARG A 177 9.38 -7.55 14.41
C ARG A 177 8.78 -8.23 15.64
N CYS A 178 7.45 -8.26 15.71
CA CYS A 178 6.68 -8.93 16.75
C CYS A 178 5.57 -9.79 16.11
N PHE A 179 5.04 -10.76 16.86
CA PHE A 179 3.98 -11.64 16.41
C PHE A 179 2.61 -11.03 16.69
N THR A 180 1.75 -10.96 15.67
CA THR A 180 0.36 -10.54 15.86
C THR A 180 -0.36 -11.48 16.82
N LYS A 181 -1.14 -10.91 17.75
CA LYS A 181 -1.96 -11.69 18.68
C LYS A 181 -2.90 -12.63 17.92
N SER A 182 -2.86 -13.92 18.26
CA SER A 182 -3.77 -14.90 17.68
C SER A 182 -5.20 -14.67 18.20
N VAL A 183 -6.13 -14.44 17.28
CA VAL A 183 -7.57 -14.39 17.57
C VAL A 183 -8.21 -15.63 16.97
N HIS A 184 -8.75 -16.51 17.82
CA HIS A 184 -9.50 -17.67 17.34
C HIS A 184 -10.79 -17.20 16.67
N LYS A 185 -10.81 -17.21 15.33
CA LYS A 185 -11.98 -16.81 14.55
C LYS A 185 -13.03 -17.92 14.53
N VAL A 186 -13.73 -18.10 15.65
CA VAL A 186 -14.82 -19.09 15.80
C VAL A 186 -16.11 -18.55 15.19
N GLY A 187 -16.85 -19.41 14.48
CA GLY A 187 -18.18 -19.07 13.95
C GLY A 187 -18.16 -18.38 12.58
N ILE A 188 -17.03 -18.39 11.87
CA ILE A 188 -16.99 -18.01 10.44
C ILE A 188 -17.72 -19.08 9.63
N SER A 189 -18.53 -18.65 8.67
CA SER A 189 -19.20 -19.53 7.72
C SER A 189 -18.50 -19.48 6.36
N SER A 190 -18.70 -20.51 5.53
CA SER A 190 -18.10 -20.55 4.19
C SER A 190 -18.79 -19.56 3.25
N PHE A 191 -18.02 -19.04 2.30
CA PHE A 191 -18.58 -18.30 1.16
C PHE A 191 -19.43 -19.25 0.29
N PRO A 192 -20.60 -18.83 -0.25
CA PRO A 192 -21.21 -17.50 -0.16
C PRO A 192 -22.14 -17.32 1.06
N SER A 193 -22.38 -18.36 1.88
CA SER A 193 -23.29 -18.26 3.03
C SER A 193 -22.89 -17.19 4.05
N SER A 194 -21.59 -16.89 4.15
CA SER A 194 -21.01 -15.84 4.98
C SER A 194 -21.44 -14.43 4.62
N LEU A 195 -21.92 -14.18 3.39
CA LEU A 195 -22.27 -12.83 2.93
C LEU A 195 -23.35 -12.16 3.79
N TRP A 196 -24.31 -12.94 4.28
CA TRP A 196 -25.51 -12.44 4.96
C TRP A 196 -25.85 -13.18 6.25
N LYS A 197 -24.98 -14.07 6.73
CA LYS A 197 -25.14 -14.71 8.03
C LYS A 197 -24.61 -13.78 9.12
N GLN A 198 -25.26 -13.79 10.29
CA GLN A 198 -24.81 -12.98 11.42
C GLN A 198 -23.37 -13.33 11.81
N VAL A 199 -22.55 -12.30 11.94
CA VAL A 199 -21.14 -12.42 12.34
C VAL A 199 -21.05 -12.53 13.86
N SER A 200 -20.23 -13.45 14.35
CA SER A 200 -20.04 -13.68 15.80
C SER A 200 -19.20 -12.58 16.44
N ASP A 201 -19.56 -12.10 17.63
CA ASP A 201 -18.74 -11.12 18.37
C ASP A 201 -17.31 -11.62 18.68
N LYS A 202 -17.08 -12.94 18.65
CA LYS A 202 -15.81 -13.58 19.02
C LYS A 202 -14.69 -13.43 17.99
N ILE A 203 -15.01 -13.02 16.76
CA ILE A 203 -14.00 -12.89 15.70
C ILE A 203 -13.22 -11.56 15.77
N VAL A 204 -13.73 -10.60 16.54
CA VAL A 204 -13.24 -9.22 16.59
C VAL A 204 -12.46 -9.00 17.88
N THR A 205 -11.38 -8.24 17.80
CA THR A 205 -10.75 -7.64 18.99
C THR A 205 -11.46 -6.33 19.32
N TRP A 206 -12.22 -6.32 20.41
CA TRP A 206 -13.01 -5.13 20.81
C TRP A 206 -12.18 -4.05 21.51
N SER A 207 -10.90 -4.28 21.74
CA SER A 207 -9.99 -3.33 22.42
C SER A 207 -9.95 -1.99 21.67
N GLY A 208 -9.87 -0.88 22.41
CA GLY A 208 -9.88 0.48 21.83
C GLY A 208 -11.23 0.95 21.28
N LEU A 209 -12.25 0.09 21.16
CA LEU A 209 -13.60 0.49 20.75
C LEU A 209 -14.49 0.80 21.96
N LEU A 210 -15.48 1.68 21.75
CA LEU A 210 -16.49 2.00 22.76
C LEU A 210 -17.51 0.88 22.96
N CYS A 211 -17.79 0.09 21.92
CA CYS A 211 -18.69 -1.07 21.99
C CYS A 211 -17.91 -2.37 22.18
N ARG A 212 -18.58 -3.40 22.74
CA ARG A 212 -18.01 -4.73 23.01
C ARG A 212 -18.73 -5.88 22.28
N ASN A 213 -19.73 -5.56 21.46
CA ASN A 213 -20.48 -6.50 20.63
C ASN A 213 -21.19 -5.75 19.49
N PHE A 214 -21.61 -6.47 18.45
CA PHE A 214 -22.33 -5.90 17.31
C PHE A 214 -23.71 -5.35 17.70
N LYS A 215 -24.35 -5.90 18.74
CA LYS A 215 -25.62 -5.38 19.26
C LYS A 215 -25.50 -3.93 19.74
N CYS A 216 -24.43 -3.60 20.45
CA CYS A 216 -24.10 -2.24 20.88
C CYS A 216 -23.88 -1.33 19.66
N LEU A 217 -23.11 -1.80 18.67
CA LEU A 217 -22.83 -1.01 17.45
C LEU A 217 -24.12 -0.68 16.69
N ASN A 218 -25.03 -1.64 16.58
CA ASN A 218 -26.32 -1.44 15.90
C ASN A 218 -27.24 -0.42 16.60
N SER A 219 -27.05 -0.20 17.90
CA SER A 219 -27.82 0.78 18.68
C SER A 219 -27.27 2.20 18.65
N LYS A 220 -26.03 2.39 18.14
CA LYS A 220 -25.37 3.69 18.08
C LYS A 220 -25.36 4.22 16.65
N LYS A 221 -25.46 5.55 16.53
CA LYS A 221 -25.04 6.25 15.32
C LYS A 221 -23.51 6.29 15.28
N ILE A 222 -22.92 5.32 14.60
CA ILE A 222 -21.48 5.32 14.28
C ILE A 222 -21.31 6.23 13.06
N GLY A 223 -20.25 7.04 13.03
CA GLY A 223 -20.02 8.04 11.99
C GLY A 223 -20.21 7.51 10.56
N GLY A 224 -20.74 8.35 9.67
CA GLY A 224 -21.12 7.96 8.31
C GLY A 224 -22.44 7.19 8.23
N ASN A 225 -22.86 6.81 7.01
CA ASN A 225 -24.17 6.21 6.68
C ASN A 225 -24.42 4.81 7.29
N CYS A 226 -23.82 4.48 8.44
CA CYS A 226 -23.86 3.16 9.03
C CYS A 226 -24.67 3.06 10.33
N ASN A 227 -25.99 3.21 10.21
CA ASN A 227 -26.92 2.93 11.29
C ASN A 227 -27.46 1.50 11.17
N GLY A 228 -27.03 0.60 12.07
CA GLY A 228 -27.48 -0.80 12.09
C GLY A 228 -26.87 -1.71 11.01
N CYS A 229 -25.74 -1.36 10.38
CA CYS A 229 -25.21 -2.18 9.29
C CYS A 229 -24.60 -3.53 9.69
N PHE A 230 -24.43 -3.77 10.99
CA PHE A 230 -23.87 -5.02 11.49
C PHE A 230 -24.95 -6.08 11.75
N ASP A 231 -26.24 -5.71 11.65
CA ASP A 231 -27.35 -6.65 11.61
C ASP A 231 -27.60 -7.11 10.17
N LEU A 232 -27.03 -8.26 9.81
CA LEU A 232 -27.17 -8.82 8.46
C LEU A 232 -28.48 -9.61 8.28
N VAL A 233 -29.22 -9.88 9.35
CA VAL A 233 -30.40 -10.76 9.31
C VAL A 233 -31.69 -9.96 9.40
N ASN A 234 -31.82 -9.12 10.42
CA ASN A 234 -33.02 -8.30 10.64
C ASN A 234 -32.83 -6.84 10.18
N GLY A 235 -31.60 -6.45 9.85
CA GLY A 235 -31.28 -5.10 9.38
C GLY A 235 -31.67 -4.82 7.93
N THR A 236 -31.48 -3.58 7.51
CA THR A 236 -31.86 -3.11 6.16
C THR A 236 -30.78 -3.33 5.10
N GLU A 237 -29.60 -3.81 5.48
CA GLU A 237 -28.46 -4.01 4.57
C GLU A 237 -28.78 -4.99 3.44
N ARG A 238 -29.59 -6.02 3.72
CA ARG A 238 -30.14 -6.94 2.71
C ARG A 238 -31.08 -6.29 1.70
N ASN A 239 -31.50 -5.04 1.88
CA ASN A 239 -32.31 -4.37 0.88
C ASN A 239 -31.51 -3.32 0.08
N ARG A 240 -30.25 -3.06 0.48
CA ARG A 240 -29.39 -2.10 -0.22
C ARG A 240 -29.03 -2.61 -1.61
N PHE A 241 -29.07 -1.68 -2.57
CA PHE A 241 -28.74 -1.90 -3.98
C PHE A 241 -29.66 -2.88 -4.75
N VAL A 242 -30.68 -3.43 -4.09
CA VAL A 242 -31.67 -4.34 -4.69
C VAL A 242 -33.11 -3.82 -4.55
N ARG A 243 -33.35 -2.87 -3.65
CA ARG A 243 -34.63 -2.16 -3.52
C ARG A 243 -34.38 -0.67 -3.51
N VAL A 244 -35.16 0.05 -4.30
CA VAL A 244 -35.15 1.52 -4.34
C VAL A 244 -35.83 2.06 -3.09
N ARG A 245 -35.15 2.89 -2.30
CA ARG A 245 -35.73 3.57 -1.12
C ARG A 245 -35.94 5.06 -1.37
N GLY A 246 -35.20 5.64 -2.31
CA GLY A 246 -35.41 7.01 -2.80
C GLY A 246 -34.94 7.18 -4.24
N LYS A 247 -35.24 8.34 -4.82
CA LYS A 247 -34.89 8.68 -6.22
C LYS A 247 -33.39 8.58 -6.53
N ASN A 248 -32.55 8.71 -5.52
CA ASN A 248 -31.09 8.70 -5.63
C ASN A 248 -30.49 7.28 -5.59
N ASP A 249 -31.27 6.25 -5.25
CA ASP A 249 -30.75 4.89 -5.11
C ASP A 249 -30.68 4.20 -6.48
N PHE A 250 -29.49 3.73 -6.85
CA PHE A 250 -29.29 2.95 -8.06
C PHE A 250 -29.17 1.46 -7.72
N LEU A 251 -29.84 0.61 -8.50
CA LEU A 251 -29.78 -0.83 -8.32
C LEU A 251 -28.56 -1.39 -9.02
N ILE A 252 -27.93 -2.42 -8.44
CA ILE A 252 -26.76 -3.06 -9.04
C ILE A 252 -27.08 -3.62 -10.41
N ASP A 253 -28.23 -4.27 -10.58
CA ASP A 253 -28.61 -4.85 -11.88
C ASP A 253 -28.78 -3.78 -12.96
N ASP A 254 -29.34 -2.61 -12.61
CA ASP A 254 -29.45 -1.48 -13.54
C ASP A 254 -28.07 -0.96 -13.95
N VAL A 255 -27.16 -0.79 -12.99
CA VAL A 255 -25.81 -0.25 -13.24
C VAL A 255 -24.97 -1.23 -14.04
N LEU A 256 -25.02 -2.52 -13.72
CA LEU A 256 -24.34 -3.56 -14.49
C LEU A 256 -24.88 -3.65 -15.92
N GLY A 257 -26.18 -3.44 -16.11
CA GLY A 257 -26.82 -3.40 -17.43
C GLY A 257 -26.42 -2.20 -18.30
N LEU A 258 -25.82 -1.15 -17.73
CA LEU A 258 -25.28 -0.01 -18.50
C LEU A 258 -23.97 -0.32 -19.21
N VAL A 259 -23.26 -1.38 -18.78
CA VAL A 259 -22.02 -1.81 -19.42
C VAL A 259 -22.37 -2.64 -20.64
N GLY A 260 -21.88 -2.23 -21.81
CA GLY A 260 -22.04 -3.00 -23.05
C GLY A 260 -21.21 -4.30 -23.03
N ASN A 261 -20.78 -4.75 -24.21
CA ASN A 261 -19.95 -5.96 -24.31
C ASN A 261 -18.62 -5.79 -23.55
N GLY A 262 -18.43 -6.52 -22.45
CA GLY A 262 -17.18 -6.50 -21.67
C GLY A 262 -17.32 -6.71 -20.16
N GLY A 263 -18.52 -6.49 -19.60
CA GLY A 263 -18.83 -6.78 -18.19
C GLY A 263 -18.00 -6.02 -17.14
N ILE A 264 -18.37 -6.17 -15.87
CA ILE A 264 -17.61 -5.71 -14.71
C ILE A 264 -17.11 -6.95 -13.99
N ARG A 265 -15.81 -6.99 -13.63
CA ARG A 265 -15.17 -8.14 -12.96
C ARG A 265 -14.47 -7.71 -11.68
N LEU A 266 -13.83 -6.53 -11.71
CA LEU A 266 -13.10 -5.98 -10.58
C LEU A 266 -13.64 -4.59 -10.21
N GLY A 267 -14.06 -4.45 -8.96
CA GLY A 267 -14.53 -3.20 -8.37
C GLY A 267 -13.63 -2.68 -7.25
N PHE A 268 -13.62 -1.37 -7.06
CA PHE A 268 -13.04 -0.72 -5.88
C PHE A 268 -14.12 0.07 -5.15
N ASP A 269 -14.27 -0.14 -3.86
CA ASP A 269 -15.33 0.46 -3.04
C ASP A 269 -14.74 1.35 -1.95
N ILE A 270 -15.05 2.64 -2.01
CA ILE A 270 -14.57 3.66 -1.08
C ILE A 270 -15.71 4.05 -0.15
N GLY A 271 -15.48 3.90 1.15
CA GLY A 271 -16.50 4.18 2.15
C GLY A 271 -17.56 3.08 2.23
N GLY A 272 -17.22 1.85 1.88
CA GLY A 272 -18.13 0.70 1.85
C GLY A 272 -18.76 0.29 3.20
N GLY A 273 -18.37 0.94 4.30
CA GLY A 273 -18.89 0.67 5.64
C GLY A 273 -18.70 -0.78 6.03
N SER A 274 -19.80 -1.51 6.24
CA SER A 274 -19.80 -2.94 6.58
C SER A 274 -19.52 -3.88 5.38
N GLY A 275 -19.27 -3.36 4.18
CA GLY A 275 -18.96 -4.12 2.96
C GLY A 275 -20.19 -4.61 2.18
N THR A 276 -21.34 -3.97 2.38
CA THR A 276 -22.61 -4.40 1.73
C THR A 276 -22.59 -4.25 0.22
N PHE A 277 -21.94 -3.23 -0.31
CA PHE A 277 -21.74 -3.09 -1.76
C PHE A 277 -20.92 -4.27 -2.31
N ALA A 278 -19.77 -4.56 -1.70
CA ALA A 278 -18.93 -5.71 -2.06
C ALA A 278 -19.69 -7.05 -1.96
N ALA A 279 -20.52 -7.24 -0.92
CA ALA A 279 -21.34 -8.44 -0.78
C ALA A 279 -22.32 -8.64 -1.94
N ARG A 280 -22.97 -7.56 -2.36
CA ARG A 280 -23.92 -7.58 -3.47
C ARG A 280 -23.25 -7.82 -4.81
N MET A 281 -22.10 -7.20 -5.03
CA MET A 281 -21.30 -7.39 -6.23
C MET A 281 -20.76 -8.83 -6.30
N ALA A 282 -20.42 -9.44 -5.17
CA ALA A 282 -19.98 -10.83 -5.09
C ALA A 282 -21.08 -11.83 -5.49
N GLU A 283 -22.36 -11.55 -5.21
CA GLU A 283 -23.49 -12.34 -5.73
C GLU A 283 -23.64 -12.28 -7.26
N LYS A 284 -23.02 -11.27 -7.88
CA LYS A 284 -22.92 -11.08 -9.33
C LYS A 284 -21.55 -11.48 -9.89
N GLU A 285 -20.78 -12.25 -9.11
CA GLU A 285 -19.44 -12.74 -9.47
C GLU A 285 -18.40 -11.63 -9.70
N VAL A 286 -18.63 -10.44 -9.14
CA VAL A 286 -17.70 -9.31 -9.18
C VAL A 286 -16.88 -9.26 -7.91
N THR A 287 -15.55 -9.27 -8.06
CA THR A 287 -14.63 -9.09 -6.94
C THR A 287 -14.50 -7.62 -6.61
N VAL A 288 -14.73 -7.23 -5.35
CA VAL A 288 -14.60 -5.85 -4.90
C VAL A 288 -13.58 -5.75 -3.78
N ILE A 289 -12.64 -4.81 -3.91
CA ILE A 289 -11.74 -4.40 -2.84
C ILE A 289 -12.38 -3.20 -2.13
N THR A 290 -12.65 -3.31 -0.83
CA THR A 290 -13.30 -2.26 -0.03
C THR A 290 -12.28 -1.53 0.83
N SER A 291 -12.02 -0.26 0.52
CA SER A 291 -11.18 0.62 1.36
C SER A 291 -11.93 1.06 2.60
N THR A 292 -11.39 0.77 3.79
CA THR A 292 -12.04 1.10 5.06
C THR A 292 -11.05 1.19 6.23
N LEU A 293 -11.35 2.06 7.19
CA LEU A 293 -10.64 2.18 8.47
C LEU A 293 -11.54 1.67 9.61
N ASN A 294 -10.97 1.35 10.76
CA ASN A 294 -11.72 0.92 11.94
C ASN A 294 -12.10 2.14 12.80
N VAL A 295 -12.82 3.09 12.22
CA VAL A 295 -13.30 4.29 12.95
C VAL A 295 -14.54 3.92 13.73
N ASP A 296 -14.45 3.92 15.06
CA ASP A 296 -15.52 3.59 16.03
C ASP A 296 -16.15 2.19 15.91
N ALA A 297 -15.76 1.40 14.91
CA ALA A 297 -16.23 0.04 14.68
C ALA A 297 -15.18 -0.83 13.96
N PRO A 298 -15.26 -2.17 14.09
CA PRO A 298 -14.28 -3.12 13.56
C PRO A 298 -14.60 -3.49 12.10
N PHE A 299 -14.66 -2.51 11.20
CA PHE A 299 -15.11 -2.71 9.81
C PHE A 299 -14.27 -3.75 9.05
N ASN A 300 -12.94 -3.72 9.21
CA ASN A 300 -12.04 -4.64 8.51
C ASN A 300 -12.29 -6.10 8.91
N ASP A 301 -12.40 -6.39 10.20
CA ASP A 301 -12.69 -7.73 10.70
C ASP A 301 -14.07 -8.22 10.25
N PHE A 302 -15.06 -7.33 10.29
CA PHE A 302 -16.43 -7.64 9.88
C PHE A 302 -16.52 -7.97 8.38
N ILE A 303 -15.89 -7.17 7.53
CA ILE A 303 -15.84 -7.40 6.08
C ILE A 303 -15.10 -8.71 5.77
N ALA A 304 -13.93 -8.93 6.37
CA ALA A 304 -13.16 -10.15 6.17
C ALA A 304 -13.95 -11.41 6.58
N ALA A 305 -14.72 -11.35 7.65
CA ALA A 305 -15.53 -12.48 8.13
C ALA A 305 -16.67 -12.89 7.21
N ARG A 306 -17.12 -11.96 6.37
CA ARG A 306 -18.10 -12.21 5.31
C ARG A 306 -17.48 -12.88 4.09
N GLY A 307 -16.14 -13.04 4.05
CA GLY A 307 -15.39 -13.55 2.90
C GLY A 307 -15.13 -12.46 1.85
N LEU A 308 -15.17 -11.18 2.24
CA LEU A 308 -14.94 -10.03 1.37
C LEU A 308 -13.53 -9.45 1.61
N PHE A 309 -13.06 -8.60 0.70
CA PHE A 309 -11.69 -8.08 0.71
C PHE A 309 -11.64 -6.66 1.29
N PRO A 310 -11.29 -6.46 2.58
CA PRO A 310 -11.01 -5.13 3.11
C PRO A 310 -9.58 -4.67 2.79
N LEU A 311 -9.43 -3.41 2.44
CA LEU A 311 -8.15 -2.71 2.35
C LEU A 311 -8.09 -1.66 3.46
N TYR A 312 -7.16 -1.84 4.40
CA TYR A 312 -6.90 -0.89 5.47
C TYR A 312 -6.03 0.25 4.96
N SER A 313 -6.67 1.30 4.43
CA SER A 313 -6.01 2.45 3.81
C SER A 313 -6.76 3.75 4.08
N SER A 314 -6.03 4.86 4.24
CA SER A 314 -6.62 6.20 4.22
C SER A 314 -6.85 6.69 2.78
N LEU A 315 -7.64 7.76 2.63
CA LEU A 315 -7.85 8.46 1.35
C LEU A 315 -6.83 9.57 1.10
N ASP A 316 -5.95 9.85 2.06
CA ASP A 316 -4.94 10.92 1.96
C ASP A 316 -3.68 10.47 1.21
N GLN A 317 -3.54 9.17 0.94
CA GLN A 317 -2.44 8.59 0.16
C GLN A 317 -2.91 8.17 -1.22
N ARG A 318 -1.96 8.13 -2.16
CA ARG A 318 -2.17 7.53 -3.47
C ARG A 318 -2.49 6.04 -3.29
N PHE A 319 -3.54 5.55 -3.94
CA PHE A 319 -3.94 4.16 -3.86
C PHE A 319 -2.85 3.22 -4.40
N PRO A 320 -2.56 2.11 -3.69
CA PRO A 320 -1.48 1.18 -4.01
C PRO A 320 -1.84 0.23 -5.17
N PHE A 321 -2.59 0.72 -6.16
CA PHE A 321 -2.96 -0.02 -7.36
C PHE A 321 -2.22 0.51 -8.57
N TYR A 322 -2.00 -0.36 -9.55
CA TYR A 322 -1.50 0.05 -10.86
C TYR A 322 -2.56 0.83 -11.64
N ASP A 323 -2.17 1.42 -12.76
CA ASP A 323 -3.06 2.23 -13.58
C ASP A 323 -4.07 1.33 -14.33
N ASN A 324 -5.31 1.82 -14.48
CA ASN A 324 -6.39 1.19 -15.25
C ASN A 324 -6.76 -0.25 -14.82
N VAL A 325 -6.72 -0.53 -13.52
CA VAL A 325 -6.98 -1.86 -12.94
C VAL A 325 -8.47 -2.17 -12.80
N PHE A 326 -9.29 -1.19 -12.39
CA PHE A 326 -10.68 -1.43 -12.01
C PHE A 326 -11.65 -1.21 -13.16
N ASP A 327 -12.70 -2.04 -13.22
CA ASP A 327 -13.82 -1.89 -14.16
C ASP A 327 -14.89 -0.95 -13.60
N LEU A 328 -15.02 -0.90 -12.26
CA LEU A 328 -15.98 -0.07 -11.53
C LEU A 328 -15.32 0.51 -10.28
N ILE A 329 -15.50 1.80 -10.02
CA ILE A 329 -15.21 2.41 -8.72
C ILE A 329 -16.53 2.86 -8.12
N HIS A 330 -16.82 2.41 -6.91
CA HIS A 330 -17.95 2.85 -6.11
C HIS A 330 -17.46 3.78 -4.99
N ALA A 331 -18.21 4.86 -4.78
CA ALA A 331 -17.86 5.95 -3.91
C ALA A 331 -19.09 6.39 -3.12
N ALA A 332 -19.18 5.98 -1.85
CA ALA A 332 -20.24 6.41 -0.94
C ALA A 332 -19.79 7.58 -0.05
N ASN A 333 -20.70 8.13 0.77
CA ASN A 333 -20.38 9.19 1.73
C ASN A 333 -19.09 8.91 2.52
N GLY A 334 -18.13 9.83 2.40
CA GLY A 334 -16.77 9.71 2.91
C GLY A 334 -15.78 10.71 2.29
N PHE A 335 -16.12 11.32 1.14
CA PHE A 335 -15.24 12.28 0.43
C PHE A 335 -15.32 13.74 0.94
N GLY A 336 -16.08 14.03 2.00
CA GLY A 336 -16.68 15.37 2.17
C GLY A 336 -16.37 16.16 3.44
N ASP A 337 -15.55 15.67 4.37
CA ASP A 337 -15.26 16.40 5.61
C ASP A 337 -14.20 17.48 5.40
N GLY A 338 -14.64 18.63 4.88
CA GLY A 338 -13.98 19.94 5.06
C GLY A 338 -12.62 20.14 4.38
N GLY A 339 -12.22 19.26 3.46
CA GLY A 339 -10.97 19.40 2.71
C GLY A 339 -11.00 20.54 1.69
N LYS A 340 -9.84 21.13 1.40
CA LYS A 340 -9.68 22.07 0.28
C LYS A 340 -10.03 21.38 -1.05
N VAL A 341 -10.60 22.12 -2.01
CA VAL A 341 -11.05 21.59 -3.31
C VAL A 341 -9.92 20.85 -4.04
N GLU A 342 -8.68 21.33 -3.93
CA GLU A 342 -7.50 20.74 -4.55
C GLU A 342 -7.21 19.32 -4.04
N LYS A 343 -7.52 19.02 -2.76
CA LYS A 343 -7.36 17.66 -2.23
C LYS A 343 -8.33 16.68 -2.89
N LEU A 344 -9.58 17.10 -3.06
CA LEU A 344 -10.58 16.30 -3.75
C LEU A 344 -10.20 16.09 -5.22
N GLU A 345 -9.60 17.11 -5.84
CA GLU A 345 -9.07 17.00 -7.20
C GLU A 345 -7.92 15.99 -7.31
N PHE A 346 -6.93 16.01 -6.40
CA PHE A 346 -5.88 14.99 -6.37
C PHE A 346 -6.45 13.58 -6.22
N LEU A 347 -7.42 13.40 -5.32
CA LEU A 347 -8.12 12.13 -5.16
C LEU A 347 -8.84 11.73 -6.46
N MET A 348 -9.50 12.67 -7.13
CA MET A 348 -10.18 12.39 -8.40
C MET A 348 -9.22 11.99 -9.52
N PHE A 349 -8.03 12.58 -9.59
CA PHE A 349 -6.97 12.12 -10.49
C PHE A 349 -6.52 10.70 -10.18
N ASP A 350 -6.44 10.33 -8.91
CA ASP A 350 -6.04 8.98 -8.52
C ASP A 350 -7.12 7.93 -8.78
N LEU A 351 -8.40 8.29 -8.58
CA LEU A 351 -9.55 7.47 -8.99
C LEU A 351 -9.60 7.30 -10.51
N ASP A 352 -9.42 8.38 -11.25
CA ASP A 352 -9.36 8.33 -12.70
C ASP A 352 -8.20 7.42 -13.15
N ARG A 353 -7.03 7.54 -12.52
CA ARG A 353 -5.86 6.71 -12.84
C ARG A 353 -6.13 5.21 -12.69
N ILE A 354 -6.75 4.77 -11.59
CA ILE A 354 -6.97 3.34 -11.33
C ILE A 354 -8.20 2.78 -12.06
N LEU A 355 -9.13 3.62 -12.52
CA LEU A 355 -10.27 3.24 -13.35
C LEU A 355 -9.84 3.03 -14.80
N ARG A 356 -10.17 1.89 -15.41
CA ARG A 356 -9.85 1.66 -16.84
C ARG A 356 -10.70 2.56 -17.77
N PRO A 357 -10.22 2.90 -18.98
CA PRO A 357 -11.06 3.56 -19.98
C PRO A 357 -12.33 2.76 -20.27
N GLY A 358 -13.48 3.42 -20.36
CA GLY A 358 -14.79 2.79 -20.48
C GLY A 358 -15.35 2.20 -19.19
N GLY A 359 -14.56 2.15 -18.10
CA GLY A 359 -15.00 1.77 -16.77
C GLY A 359 -15.97 2.79 -16.16
N LEU A 360 -16.70 2.34 -15.13
CA LEU A 360 -17.73 3.13 -14.47
C LEU A 360 -17.21 3.71 -13.15
N PHE A 361 -17.51 4.99 -12.91
CA PHE A 361 -17.42 5.63 -11.62
C PHE A 361 -18.85 5.85 -11.09
N TRP A 362 -19.18 5.15 -10.01
CA TRP A 362 -20.45 5.22 -9.32
C TRP A 362 -20.30 6.05 -8.05
N LEU A 363 -20.82 7.26 -8.09
CA LEU A 363 -20.98 8.13 -6.94
C LEU A 363 -22.36 7.87 -6.30
N ASP A 364 -22.39 7.27 -5.11
CA ASP A 364 -23.62 6.84 -4.41
C ASP A 364 -23.98 7.79 -3.27
N ASN A 365 -25.15 8.43 -3.38
CA ASN A 365 -25.73 9.29 -2.34
C ASN A 365 -24.69 10.24 -1.70
N PHE A 366 -23.92 10.95 -2.52
CA PHE A 366 -22.88 11.86 -2.08
C PHE A 366 -23.47 13.13 -1.48
N TYR A 367 -23.17 13.39 -0.21
CA TYR A 367 -23.69 14.54 0.53
C TYR A 367 -23.00 15.85 0.12
N CYS A 368 -23.79 16.81 -0.34
CA CYS A 368 -23.37 18.18 -0.58
C CYS A 368 -23.89 19.06 0.56
N VAL A 369 -22.96 19.62 1.35
CA VAL A 369 -23.29 20.49 2.50
C VAL A 369 -24.06 21.74 2.07
N ASP A 370 -23.70 22.28 0.92
CA ASP A 370 -24.27 23.50 0.35
C ASP A 370 -24.26 23.45 -1.19
N GLU A 371 -24.94 24.42 -1.79
CA GLU A 371 -25.02 24.60 -3.24
C GLU A 371 -23.65 24.87 -3.87
N GLU A 372 -22.73 25.52 -3.16
CA GLU A 372 -21.39 25.85 -3.66
C GLU A 372 -20.54 24.59 -3.85
N ARG A 373 -20.50 23.69 -2.86
CA ARG A 373 -19.84 22.39 -2.95
C ARG A 373 -20.42 21.53 -4.05
N LYS A 374 -21.74 21.57 -4.25
CA LYS A 374 -22.39 20.88 -5.37
C LYS A 374 -21.89 21.41 -6.72
N ILE A 375 -21.82 22.73 -6.88
CA ILE A 375 -21.30 23.37 -8.10
C ILE A 375 -19.83 23.01 -8.31
N ASN A 376 -19.01 23.08 -7.26
CA ASN A 376 -17.58 22.78 -7.32
C ASN A 376 -17.32 21.30 -7.68
N LEU A 377 -18.06 20.37 -7.08
CA LEU A 377 -18.00 18.95 -7.42
C LEU A 377 -18.44 18.70 -8.87
N THR A 378 -19.52 19.35 -9.32
CA THR A 378 -20.01 19.20 -10.70
C THR A 378 -18.97 19.68 -11.70
N LYS A 379 -18.39 20.88 -11.48
CA LYS A 379 -17.30 21.43 -12.31
C LYS A 379 -16.08 20.52 -12.31
N LEU A 380 -15.72 19.96 -11.15
CA LEU A 380 -14.61 19.02 -11.03
C LEU A 380 -14.86 17.76 -11.86
N ILE A 381 -16.03 17.14 -11.75
CA ILE A 381 -16.39 15.95 -12.54
C ILE A 381 -16.34 16.26 -14.05
N GLU A 382 -16.86 17.42 -14.46
CA GLU A 382 -16.89 17.86 -15.86
C GLU A 382 -15.48 18.07 -16.43
N LYS A 383 -14.53 18.54 -15.61
CA LYS A 383 -13.11 18.71 -16.02
C LYS A 383 -12.49 17.41 -16.54
N PHE A 384 -12.90 16.26 -16.03
CA PHE A 384 -12.36 14.97 -16.46
C PHE A 384 -13.02 14.40 -17.72
N GLY A 385 -14.09 15.03 -18.24
CA GLY A 385 -14.76 14.60 -19.47
C GLY A 385 -15.51 13.27 -19.35
N TYR A 386 -15.96 12.90 -18.15
CA TYR A 386 -16.75 11.68 -17.95
C TYR A 386 -18.10 11.79 -18.67
N LYS A 387 -18.51 10.72 -19.34
CA LYS A 387 -19.85 10.61 -19.92
C LYS A 387 -20.85 10.32 -18.80
N LYS A 388 -21.82 11.21 -18.61
CA LYS A 388 -22.90 11.05 -17.63
C LYS A 388 -23.92 10.03 -18.15
N LEU A 389 -23.92 8.81 -17.60
CA LEU A 389 -24.90 7.77 -17.95
C LEU A 389 -26.18 7.90 -17.12
N LYS A 390 -26.02 8.22 -15.84
CA LYS A 390 -27.12 8.53 -14.92
C LYS A 390 -26.69 9.65 -13.98
N TRP A 391 -27.58 10.59 -13.71
CA TRP A 391 -27.30 11.73 -12.83
C TRP A 391 -28.59 12.16 -12.14
N VAL A 392 -28.62 12.06 -10.81
CA VAL A 392 -29.78 12.45 -10.00
C VAL A 392 -29.29 13.31 -8.84
N ILE A 393 -29.92 14.46 -8.69
CA ILE A 393 -29.79 15.30 -7.51
C ILE A 393 -31.10 15.18 -6.74
N GLY A 394 -31.02 14.78 -5.48
CA GLY A 394 -32.19 14.65 -4.63
C GLY A 394 -31.96 15.29 -3.27
N GLU A 395 -33.05 15.72 -2.65
CA GLU A 395 -33.05 16.26 -1.31
C GLU A 395 -33.57 15.20 -0.33
N ARG A 396 -32.90 15.05 0.81
CA ARG A 396 -33.42 14.29 1.95
C ARG A 396 -33.70 15.25 3.11
N SER A 397 -34.89 15.12 3.67
CA SER A 397 -35.32 15.83 4.88
C SER A 397 -35.13 14.90 6.08
N ASP A 398 -34.02 15.05 6.80
CA ASP A 398 -33.69 14.20 7.96
C ASP A 398 -34.36 14.69 9.26
N GLY A 399 -35.47 15.42 9.15
CA GLY A 399 -36.14 16.08 10.29
C GLY A 399 -35.45 17.36 10.78
N SER A 400 -34.37 17.80 10.13
CA SER A 400 -33.74 19.11 10.33
C SER A 400 -34.40 20.20 9.46
N VAL A 401 -34.36 21.45 9.91
CA VAL A 401 -34.96 22.62 9.23
C VAL A 401 -34.38 22.88 7.83
N ARG A 402 -33.17 22.38 7.52
CA ARG A 402 -32.54 22.47 6.20
C ARG A 402 -32.61 21.13 5.47
N SER A 403 -33.03 21.15 4.21
CA SER A 403 -32.93 20.00 3.31
C SER A 403 -31.46 19.74 2.98
N GLN A 404 -31.06 18.46 3.04
CA GLN A 404 -29.72 18.03 2.68
C GLN A 404 -29.72 17.60 1.21
N VAL A 405 -28.78 18.14 0.43
CA VAL A 405 -28.67 17.83 -1.00
C VAL A 405 -27.72 16.66 -1.20
N TYR A 406 -28.15 15.70 -2.01
CA TYR A 406 -27.38 14.50 -2.34
C TYR A 406 -27.25 14.35 -3.85
N LEU A 407 -26.04 14.03 -4.31
CA LEU A 407 -25.75 13.70 -5.70
C LEU A 407 -25.54 12.19 -5.85
N SER A 408 -26.20 11.58 -6.82
CA SER A 408 -25.93 10.20 -7.24
C SER A 408 -25.71 10.16 -8.74
N ALA A 409 -24.59 9.56 -9.17
CA ALA A 409 -24.19 9.56 -10.57
C ALA A 409 -23.52 8.24 -10.98
N ILE A 410 -23.80 7.81 -12.21
CA ILE A 410 -23.04 6.80 -12.93
C ILE A 410 -22.34 7.51 -14.08
N LEU A 411 -21.01 7.47 -14.03
CA LEU A 411 -20.13 8.19 -14.93
C LEU A 411 -19.24 7.19 -15.65
N GLN A 412 -19.06 7.33 -16.95
CA GLN A 412 -18.17 6.46 -17.72
C GLN A 412 -16.89 7.22 -18.09
N LYS A 413 -15.73 6.62 -17.77
CA LYS A 413 -14.42 7.21 -18.08
C LYS A 413 -14.20 7.25 -19.61
N PRO A 414 -13.84 8.41 -20.19
CA PRO A 414 -13.57 8.49 -21.62
C PRO A 414 -12.26 7.80 -21.99
N VAL A 415 -12.11 7.46 -23.27
CA VAL A 415 -10.80 7.11 -23.84
C VAL A 415 -10.07 8.42 -24.12
N ARG A 416 -8.87 8.60 -23.55
CA ARG A 416 -7.99 9.74 -23.82
C ARG A 416 -6.82 9.22 -24.66
N VAL A 417 -6.57 9.86 -25.79
CA VAL A 417 -5.49 9.53 -26.75
C VAL A 417 -4.30 10.43 -26.50
#